data_AF-A0A933YBY3-F1
#
_entry.id   AF-A0A933YBY3-F1
#
_cell.length_a   1.000
_cell.length_b   1.000
_cell.length_c   1.000
_cell.angle_alpha   90.00
_cell.angle_beta   90.00
_cell.angle_gamma   90.00
#
_symmetry.space_group_name_H-M   'P 1'
#
loop_
_entity.id
_entity.type
_entity.pdbx_description
1 polymer ?
#
loop_
_entity_poly.entity_id
_entity_poly.type
_entity_poly.pdbx_seq_one_letter_code
_entity_poly.pdbx_strand_id
1 'polypeptide(L)'
;MHVTREDAQILAGKLKEASPHIHHIELFGSVLRNGLGNDADLVLIVDEGIARRWWNEMGDELRVRMGTRWLPLRRFIKTYLTWLDTMSIRGRKHRRIARASELLGVNIEKLVTEYKPGAMVDIFLFPETWRTEKTPNMSVLCSLAGVIRDHKETRLFLERTAHSAIRLN
;
A
#
# COMPACT_ATOMS: atom_id res chain seq x y z
N MET A 1 11.86 -11.80 -8.43
CA MET A 1 11.34 -11.52 -9.78
C MET A 1 10.79 -10.09 -9.78
N HIS A 2 10.94 -9.35 -10.89
CA HIS A 2 10.44 -7.97 -10.97
C HIS A 2 9.01 -7.91 -11.49
N VAL A 3 8.28 -6.89 -11.05
CA VAL A 3 6.92 -6.55 -11.49
C VAL A 3 7.01 -5.36 -12.44
N THR A 4 6.41 -5.47 -13.63
CA THR A 4 6.32 -4.40 -14.62
C THR A 4 5.02 -3.61 -14.48
N ARG A 5 4.90 -2.53 -15.24
CA ARG A 5 3.62 -1.77 -15.32
C ARG A 5 2.48 -2.61 -15.89
N GLU A 6 2.76 -3.44 -16.88
CA GLU A 6 1.78 -4.36 -17.48
C GLU A 6 1.32 -5.41 -16.46
N ASP A 7 2.24 -6.00 -15.70
CA ASP A 7 1.90 -6.92 -14.61
C ASP A 7 0.97 -6.23 -13.59
N ALA A 8 1.28 -4.98 -13.22
CA ALA A 8 0.48 -4.22 -12.28
C ALA A 8 -0.94 -3.93 -12.82
N GLN A 9 -1.09 -3.65 -14.11
CA GLN A 9 -2.39 -3.48 -14.77
C GLN A 9 -3.21 -4.78 -14.75
N ILE A 10 -2.60 -5.91 -15.12
CA ILE A 10 -3.30 -7.20 -15.13
C ILE A 10 -3.71 -7.61 -13.71
N LEU A 11 -2.82 -7.45 -12.73
CA LEU A 11 -3.13 -7.70 -11.33
C LEU A 11 -4.26 -6.80 -10.82
N ALA A 12 -4.28 -5.52 -11.21
CA ALA A 12 -5.36 -4.61 -10.86
C ALA A 12 -6.71 -5.05 -11.44
N GLY A 13 -6.74 -5.44 -12.72
CA GLY A 13 -7.96 -5.99 -13.35
C GLY A 13 -8.50 -7.20 -12.60
N LYS A 14 -7.63 -8.18 -12.32
CA LYS A 14 -7.99 -9.40 -11.57
C LYS A 14 -8.51 -9.09 -10.16
N LEU A 15 -7.88 -8.15 -9.44
CA LEU A 15 -8.32 -7.76 -8.10
C LEU A 15 -9.71 -7.12 -8.14
N LYS A 16 -9.94 -6.22 -9.10
CA LYS A 16 -11.22 -5.54 -9.27
C LYS A 16 -12.35 -6.52 -9.62
N GLU A 17 -12.08 -7.50 -10.49
CA GLU A 17 -13.05 -8.56 -10.82
C GLU A 17 -13.36 -9.45 -9.61
N ALA A 18 -12.39 -9.67 -8.72
CA ALA A 18 -12.51 -10.59 -7.61
C ALA A 18 -13.21 -10.01 -6.36
N SER A 19 -13.41 -8.68 -6.28
CA SER A 19 -14.09 -8.06 -5.14
C SER A 19 -14.97 -6.88 -5.56
N PRO A 20 -16.29 -6.92 -5.30
CA PRO A 20 -17.21 -5.82 -5.64
C PRO A 20 -16.98 -4.56 -4.80
N HIS A 21 -16.22 -4.67 -3.71
CA HIS A 21 -15.88 -3.55 -2.83
C HIS A 21 -14.78 -2.65 -3.41
N ILE A 22 -14.13 -3.05 -4.51
CA ILE A 22 -13.07 -2.28 -5.17
C ILE A 22 -13.66 -1.47 -6.33
N HIS A 23 -13.71 -0.16 -6.16
CA HIS A 23 -14.22 0.78 -7.17
C HIS A 23 -13.22 0.96 -8.31
N HIS A 24 -11.97 1.23 -7.95
CA HIS A 24 -10.83 1.28 -8.86
C HIS A 24 -9.51 1.11 -8.12
N ILE A 25 -8.44 0.95 -8.88
CA ILE A 25 -7.09 0.74 -8.36
C ILE A 25 -6.17 1.79 -8.96
N GLU A 26 -5.26 2.28 -8.14
CA GLU A 26 -4.24 3.25 -8.52
C GLU A 26 -2.84 2.66 -8.27
N LEU A 27 -1.92 2.92 -9.19
CA LEU A 27 -0.52 2.54 -9.09
C LEU A 27 0.31 3.72 -8.62
N PHE A 28 1.25 3.45 -7.72
CA PHE A 28 2.28 4.40 -7.34
C PHE A 28 3.64 3.70 -7.19
N GLY A 29 4.63 4.38 -6.61
CA GLY A 29 5.86 3.74 -6.21
C GLY A 29 6.83 3.42 -7.36
N SER A 30 7.62 2.34 -7.20
CA SER A 30 8.74 2.05 -8.12
C SER A 30 8.31 1.67 -9.53
N VAL A 31 7.26 0.85 -9.66
CA VAL A 31 6.76 0.39 -10.96
C VAL A 31 6.31 1.58 -11.80
N LEU A 32 5.61 2.54 -11.18
CA LEU A 32 5.19 3.76 -11.87
C LEU A 32 6.38 4.61 -12.34
N ARG A 33 7.40 4.79 -11.49
CA ARG A 33 8.53 5.69 -11.78
C ARG A 33 9.54 5.10 -12.76
N ASN A 34 9.81 3.80 -12.64
CA ASN A 34 10.93 3.15 -13.32
C ASN A 34 10.50 2.12 -14.36
N GLY A 35 9.20 1.85 -14.51
CA GLY A 35 8.66 0.78 -15.35
C GLY A 35 8.80 -0.63 -14.74
N LEU A 36 9.61 -0.79 -13.70
CA LEU A 36 9.85 -2.05 -12.99
C LEU A 36 10.05 -1.84 -11.48
N GLY A 37 9.68 -2.84 -10.69
CA GLY A 37 9.82 -2.85 -9.23
C GLY A 37 10.00 -4.25 -8.67
N ASN A 38 10.34 -4.35 -7.38
CA ASN A 38 10.29 -5.64 -6.67
C ASN A 38 8.85 -6.06 -6.37
N ASP A 39 7.96 -5.09 -6.37
CA ASP A 39 6.55 -5.18 -6.05
C ASP A 39 5.75 -4.08 -6.74
N ALA A 40 4.46 -4.34 -6.96
CA ALA A 40 3.51 -3.30 -7.36
C ALA A 40 2.92 -2.64 -6.10
N ASP A 41 3.19 -1.35 -5.94
CA ASP A 41 2.58 -0.51 -4.90
C ASP A 41 1.19 -0.03 -5.37
N LEU A 42 0.13 -0.60 -4.81
CA LEU A 42 -1.25 -0.38 -5.21
C LEU A 42 -2.07 0.34 -4.13
N VAL A 43 -2.84 1.32 -4.54
CA VAL A 43 -3.92 1.92 -3.78
C VAL A 43 -5.23 1.35 -4.31
N LEU A 44 -5.99 0.68 -3.45
CA LEU A 44 -7.32 0.16 -3.79
C LEU A 44 -8.34 1.16 -3.24
N ILE A 45 -9.15 1.72 -4.13
CA ILE A 45 -10.27 2.58 -3.75
C ILE A 45 -11.46 1.70 -3.43
N VAL A 46 -11.90 1.76 -2.18
CA VAL A 46 -12.86 0.85 -1.58
C VAL A 46 -13.96 1.59 -0.84
N ASP A 47 -14.99 0.87 -0.41
CA ASP A 47 -16.03 1.40 0.46
C ASP A 47 -15.44 2.02 1.74
N GLU A 48 -15.97 3.17 2.17
CA GLU A 48 -15.42 3.91 3.31
C GLU A 48 -15.37 3.07 4.59
N GLY A 49 -16.38 2.24 4.83
CA GLY A 49 -16.42 1.33 5.99
C GLY A 49 -15.32 0.26 5.97
N ILE A 50 -14.86 -0.15 4.79
CA ILE A 50 -13.72 -1.07 4.65
C ILE A 50 -12.41 -0.32 4.87
N ALA A 51 -12.24 0.83 4.22
CA ALA A 51 -11.03 1.65 4.40
C ALA A 51 -10.82 2.04 5.86
N ARG A 52 -11.88 2.48 6.56
CA ARG A 52 -11.83 2.86 7.97
C ARG A 52 -11.40 1.70 8.87
N ARG A 53 -11.98 0.51 8.68
CA ARG A 53 -11.58 -0.69 9.44
C ARG A 53 -10.11 -1.04 9.20
N TRP A 54 -9.70 -1.04 7.94
CA TRP A 54 -8.31 -1.33 7.57
C TRP A 54 -7.33 -0.35 8.20
N TRP A 55 -7.59 0.96 8.15
CA TRP A 55 -6.71 1.98 8.71
C TRP A 55 -6.66 1.95 10.25
N ASN A 56 -7.76 1.66 10.91
CA ASN A 56 -7.79 1.49 12.36
C ASN A 56 -6.93 0.31 12.83
N GLU A 57 -6.91 -0.78 12.07
CA GLU A 57 -6.20 -2.00 12.46
C GLU A 57 -4.75 -2.02 11.95
N MET A 58 -4.51 -1.55 10.73
CA MET A 58 -3.23 -1.64 10.01
C MET A 58 -2.46 -0.31 9.95
N GLY A 59 -3.00 0.79 10.49
CA GLY A 59 -2.32 2.09 10.48
C GLY A 59 -0.91 2.04 11.09
N ASP A 60 -0.73 1.17 12.08
CA ASP A 60 0.55 0.96 12.77
C ASP A 60 1.57 0.18 11.93
N GLU A 61 1.09 -0.61 10.97
CA GLU A 61 1.88 -1.48 10.09
C GLU A 61 2.41 -0.76 8.85
N LEU A 62 2.05 0.52 8.66
CA LEU A 62 2.56 1.32 7.55
C LEU A 62 4.08 1.42 7.62
N ARG A 63 4.71 1.22 6.47
CA ARG A 63 6.17 1.30 6.26
C ARG A 63 6.80 2.59 6.80
N VAL A 64 5.98 3.63 6.91
CA VAL A 64 6.35 5.01 7.22
C VAL A 64 6.46 5.27 8.73
N ARG A 65 5.99 4.35 9.58
CA ARG A 65 6.12 4.43 11.05
C ARG A 65 7.46 3.95 11.61
N MET A 66 8.39 3.50 10.76
CA MET A 66 9.81 3.38 11.15
C MET A 66 10.43 4.78 11.23
N GLY A 67 9.91 5.57 12.17
CA GLY A 67 10.17 6.98 12.31
C GLY A 67 11.65 7.29 12.54
N THR A 68 12.06 8.41 11.96
CA THR A 68 13.12 9.35 12.34
C THR A 68 13.86 9.12 13.66
N ARG A 69 13.20 8.69 14.75
CA ARG A 69 13.86 8.29 16.02
C ARG A 69 14.90 7.18 15.88
N TRP A 70 14.77 6.33 14.87
CA TRP A 70 15.74 5.27 14.57
C TRP A 70 16.60 5.59 13.35
N LEU A 71 16.59 6.81 12.76
CA LEU A 71 17.37 7.12 11.54
C LEU A 71 18.85 6.66 11.58
N PRO A 72 19.61 6.87 12.67
CA PRO A 72 20.98 6.37 12.78
C PRO A 72 21.03 4.84 12.82
N LEU A 73 20.16 4.21 13.62
CA LEU A 73 20.09 2.75 13.69
C LEU A 73 19.52 2.14 12.40
N ARG A 74 18.68 2.84 11.66
CA ARG A 74 18.14 2.42 10.37
C ARG A 74 19.23 2.48 9.32
N ARG A 75 20.07 3.51 9.30
CA ARG A 75 21.28 3.49 8.46
C ARG A 75 22.16 2.30 8.85
N PHE A 76 22.43 2.10 10.14
CA PHE A 76 23.21 0.97 10.62
C PHE A 76 22.61 -0.39 10.22
N ILE A 77 21.33 -0.63 10.49
CA ILE A 77 20.61 -1.84 10.11
C ILE A 77 20.60 -1.99 8.58
N LYS A 78 20.34 -0.93 7.84
CA LYS A 78 20.32 -0.99 6.36
C LYS A 78 21.71 -1.13 5.74
N THR A 79 22.78 -0.87 6.49
CA THR A 79 24.17 -1.05 6.05
C THR A 79 24.72 -2.43 6.49
N TYR A 80 24.39 -2.90 7.69
CA TYR A 80 25.02 -4.07 8.31
C TYR A 80 24.05 -5.24 8.59
N LEU A 81 22.75 -4.98 8.68
CA LEU A 81 21.70 -5.95 9.02
C LEU A 81 20.51 -5.84 8.04
N THR A 82 20.81 -5.73 6.76
CA THR A 82 19.82 -5.55 5.67
C THR A 82 18.74 -6.63 5.66
N TRP A 83 19.09 -7.83 6.12
CA TRP A 83 18.17 -8.96 6.26
C TRP A 83 17.07 -8.68 7.29
N LEU A 84 17.38 -8.03 8.43
CA LEU A 84 16.38 -7.69 9.46
C LEU A 84 15.39 -6.63 8.96
N ASP A 85 15.88 -5.61 8.25
CA ASP A 85 15.01 -4.58 7.63
C ASP A 85 14.08 -5.23 6.59
N THR A 86 14.64 -6.14 5.77
CA THR A 86 13.89 -6.86 4.74
C THR A 86 12.84 -7.79 5.33
N MET A 87 13.18 -8.57 6.37
CA MET A 87 12.23 -9.47 7.05
C MET A 87 11.12 -8.70 7.74
N SER A 88 11.45 -7.60 8.43
CA SER A 88 10.46 -6.74 9.07
C SER A 88 9.49 -6.16 8.04
N ILE A 89 10.01 -5.56 6.95
CA ILE A 89 9.18 -4.98 5.89
C ILE A 89 8.29 -6.05 5.23
N ARG A 90 8.83 -7.23 4.90
CA ARG A 90 8.06 -8.35 4.34
C ARG A 90 6.98 -8.81 5.30
N GLY A 91 7.28 -8.97 6.59
CA GLY A 91 6.30 -9.38 7.60
C GLY A 91 5.12 -8.39 7.70
N ARG A 92 5.39 -7.09 7.75
CA ARG A 92 4.32 -6.06 7.76
C ARG A 92 3.48 -6.10 6.49
N LYS A 93 4.14 -6.31 5.35
CA LYS A 93 3.48 -6.40 4.04
C LYS A 93 2.55 -7.62 3.97
N HIS A 94 3.00 -8.80 4.37
CA HIS A 94 2.14 -9.99 4.45
C HIS A 94 0.94 -9.77 5.38
N ARG A 95 1.14 -9.12 6.54
CA ARG A 95 0.02 -8.76 7.43
C ARG A 95 -0.99 -7.82 6.75
N ARG A 96 -0.54 -6.78 6.06
CA ARG A 96 -1.43 -5.87 5.30
C ARG A 96 -2.21 -6.61 4.22
N ILE A 97 -1.55 -7.51 3.48
CA ILE A 97 -2.19 -8.31 2.41
C ILE A 97 -3.21 -9.28 3.00
N ALA A 98 -2.87 -9.99 4.08
CA ALA A 98 -3.78 -10.92 4.75
C ALA A 98 -5.03 -10.18 5.24
N ARG A 99 -4.84 -9.02 5.90
CA ARG A 99 -5.98 -8.24 6.39
C ARG A 99 -6.81 -7.62 5.28
N ALA A 100 -6.18 -7.11 4.22
CA ALA A 100 -6.90 -6.65 3.04
C ALA A 100 -7.70 -7.80 2.39
N SER A 101 -7.13 -9.01 2.36
CA SER A 101 -7.79 -10.20 1.81
C SER A 101 -9.07 -10.56 2.58
N GLU A 102 -9.00 -10.55 3.91
CA GLU A 102 -10.15 -10.78 4.79
C GLU A 102 -11.25 -9.72 4.59
N LEU A 103 -10.88 -8.44 4.57
CA LEU A 103 -11.85 -7.34 4.44
C LEU A 103 -12.51 -7.27 3.07
N LEU A 104 -11.80 -7.70 2.02
CA LEU A 104 -12.28 -7.66 0.63
C LEU A 104 -12.91 -8.98 0.18
N GLY A 105 -12.82 -10.04 0.99
CA GLY A 105 -13.33 -11.37 0.67
C GLY A 105 -12.58 -12.07 -0.46
N VAL A 106 -11.32 -11.70 -0.72
CA VAL A 106 -10.50 -12.23 -1.82
C VAL A 106 -9.12 -12.63 -1.31
N ASN A 107 -8.60 -13.79 -1.70
CA ASN A 107 -7.23 -14.18 -1.37
C ASN A 107 -6.23 -13.52 -2.32
N ILE A 108 -5.76 -12.32 -1.94
CA ILE A 108 -4.86 -11.49 -2.76
C ILE A 108 -3.53 -12.18 -3.03
N GLU A 109 -2.93 -12.81 -2.01
CA GLU A 109 -1.63 -13.47 -2.12
C GLU A 109 -1.67 -14.64 -3.11
N LYS A 110 -2.75 -15.44 -3.03
CA LYS A 110 -3.01 -16.52 -3.98
C LYS A 110 -3.21 -15.97 -5.39
N LEU A 111 -4.04 -14.94 -5.56
CA LEU A 111 -4.30 -14.32 -6.87
C LEU A 111 -3.01 -13.81 -7.54
N VAL A 112 -2.13 -13.16 -6.78
CA VAL A 112 -0.85 -12.66 -7.27
C VAL A 112 0.09 -13.82 -7.64
N THR A 113 0.15 -14.84 -6.79
CA THR A 113 1.04 -16.00 -6.99
C THR A 113 0.59 -16.85 -8.17
N GLU A 114 -0.71 -17.04 -8.38
CA GLU A 114 -1.28 -17.76 -9.52
C GLU A 114 -1.04 -17.02 -10.84
N TYR A 115 -1.15 -15.70 -10.85
CA TYR A 115 -0.82 -14.91 -12.04
C TYR A 115 0.67 -14.95 -12.36
N LYS A 116 1.52 -14.72 -11.35
CA LYS A 116 2.95 -14.56 -11.54
C LYS A 116 3.73 -15.05 -10.31
N PRO A 117 4.17 -16.32 -10.29
CA PRO A 117 4.82 -16.92 -9.12
C PRO A 117 6.06 -16.16 -8.66
N GLY A 118 6.03 -15.63 -7.43
CA GLY A 118 7.14 -14.83 -6.87
C GLY A 118 7.05 -13.33 -7.16
N ALA A 119 5.98 -12.85 -7.79
CA ALA A 119 5.58 -11.44 -7.73
C ALA A 119 5.02 -11.09 -6.35
N MET A 120 5.10 -9.81 -5.98
CA MET A 120 4.50 -9.29 -4.76
C MET A 120 3.74 -8.00 -5.04
N VAL A 121 2.72 -7.71 -4.23
CA VAL A 121 1.97 -6.44 -4.25
C VAL A 121 1.98 -5.82 -2.86
N ASP A 122 2.14 -4.51 -2.76
CA ASP A 122 1.90 -3.78 -1.50
C ASP A 122 0.60 -3.00 -1.65
N ILE A 123 -0.31 -3.12 -0.67
CA ILE A 123 -1.69 -2.66 -0.80
C ILE A 123 -2.03 -1.68 0.31
N PHE A 124 -2.72 -0.61 -0.09
CA PHE A 124 -3.29 0.40 0.80
C PHE A 124 -4.75 0.62 0.41
N LEU A 125 -5.66 0.57 1.39
CA LEU A 125 -7.10 0.74 1.16
C LEU A 125 -7.51 2.18 1.47
N PHE A 126 -8.14 2.87 0.55
CA PHE A 126 -8.61 4.25 0.74
C PHE A 126 -10.06 4.42 0.29
N PRO A 127 -10.86 5.30 0.93
CA PRO A 127 -12.16 5.69 0.38
C PRO A 127 -11.97 6.57 -0.86
N GLU A 128 -12.97 6.69 -1.73
CA GLU A 128 -12.91 7.54 -2.92
C GLU A 128 -12.57 9.01 -2.59
N THR A 129 -13.04 9.50 -1.45
CA THR A 129 -12.87 10.87 -0.97
C THR A 129 -11.51 11.17 -0.33
N TRP A 130 -10.56 10.21 -0.34
CA TRP A 130 -9.28 10.34 0.36
C TRP A 130 -8.37 11.45 -0.18
N ARG A 131 -8.56 11.88 -1.44
CA ARG A 131 -7.87 13.00 -2.07
C ARG A 131 -8.76 13.74 -3.06
N THR A 132 -8.40 14.99 -3.32
CA THR A 132 -8.93 15.79 -4.43
C THR A 132 -7.77 16.06 -5.37
N GLU A 133 -7.85 15.51 -6.60
CA GLU A 133 -6.76 15.54 -7.58
C GLU A 133 -5.43 15.02 -7.00
N LYS A 134 -4.52 15.94 -6.64
CA LYS A 134 -3.18 15.64 -6.11
C LYS A 134 -3.04 15.96 -4.61
N THR A 135 -4.11 16.43 -3.98
CA THR A 135 -4.08 16.90 -2.60
C THR A 135 -4.84 15.92 -1.70
N PRO A 136 -4.19 15.35 -0.67
CA PRO A 136 -4.86 14.46 0.27
C PRO A 136 -5.93 15.21 1.08
N ASN A 137 -7.09 14.61 1.25
CA ASN A 137 -8.14 15.11 2.12
C ASN A 137 -7.81 14.71 3.57
N MET A 138 -7.06 15.58 4.25
CA MET A 138 -6.61 15.30 5.63
C MET A 138 -7.76 15.18 6.62
N SER A 139 -8.94 15.77 6.36
CA SER A 139 -10.10 15.58 7.23
C SER A 139 -10.58 14.12 7.18
N VAL A 140 -10.76 13.58 5.98
CA VAL A 140 -11.13 12.17 5.77
C VAL A 140 -10.03 11.26 6.34
N LEU A 141 -8.78 11.49 5.94
CA LEU A 141 -7.66 10.63 6.35
C LEU A 141 -7.46 10.62 7.87
N CYS A 142 -7.53 11.77 8.55
CA CYS A 142 -7.46 11.83 10.01
C CYS A 142 -8.65 11.14 10.70
N SER A 143 -9.81 11.06 10.04
CA SER A 143 -10.97 10.31 10.55
C SER A 143 -10.85 8.80 10.39
N LEU A 144 -9.99 8.32 9.47
CA LEU A 144 -9.77 6.90 9.24
C LEU A 144 -8.86 6.27 10.31
N ALA A 145 -7.87 7.03 10.81
CA ALA A 145 -7.00 6.60 11.91
C ALA A 145 -6.28 7.78 12.57
N GLY A 146 -6.16 7.75 13.91
CA GLY A 146 -5.39 8.74 14.69
C GLY A 146 -3.91 8.80 14.32
N VAL A 147 -3.37 7.70 13.77
CA VAL A 147 -1.99 7.58 13.26
C VAL A 147 -1.60 8.65 12.26
N ILE A 148 -2.54 9.10 11.44
CA ILE A 148 -2.26 10.03 10.34
C ILE A 148 -2.05 11.46 10.88
N ARG A 149 -2.70 11.78 12.00
CA ARG A 149 -2.63 13.10 12.64
C ARG A 149 -1.27 13.36 13.28
N ASP A 150 -0.70 12.35 13.93
CA ASP A 150 0.46 12.53 14.83
C ASP A 150 1.80 12.13 14.21
N HIS A 151 1.82 11.70 12.94
CA HIS A 151 3.01 11.16 12.31
C HIS A 151 3.37 11.89 10.99
N LYS A 152 4.28 12.87 11.10
CA LYS A 152 4.76 13.71 9.97
C LYS A 152 5.18 12.90 8.74
N GLU A 153 5.85 11.77 8.94
CA GLU A 153 6.30 10.95 7.82
C GLU A 153 5.12 10.28 7.12
N THR A 154 4.12 9.80 7.88
CA THR A 154 2.92 9.16 7.31
C THR A 154 2.18 10.17 6.45
N ARG A 155 2.07 11.41 6.94
CA ARG A 155 1.55 12.52 6.15
C ARG A 155 2.35 12.75 4.86
N LEU A 156 3.68 12.85 4.92
CA LEU A 156 4.52 13.00 3.71
C LEU A 156 4.41 11.83 2.73
N PHE A 157 4.20 10.61 3.22
CA PHE A 157 3.89 9.48 2.37
C PHE A 157 2.55 9.67 1.68
N LEU A 158 1.50 10.00 2.43
CA LEU A 158 0.16 10.23 1.88
C LEU A 158 0.15 11.36 0.85
N GLU A 159 0.83 12.47 1.12
CA GLU A 159 0.99 13.59 0.18
C GLU A 159 1.71 13.16 -1.11
N ARG A 160 2.81 12.40 -1.00
CA ARG A 160 3.52 11.87 -2.19
C ARG A 160 2.69 10.87 -2.97
N THR A 161 1.99 9.98 -2.29
CA THR A 161 1.11 9.00 -2.92
C THR A 161 -0.04 9.71 -3.62
N ALA A 162 -0.70 10.67 -2.95
CA ALA A 162 -1.76 11.48 -3.55
C ALA A 162 -1.26 12.30 -4.76
N HIS A 163 -0.03 12.77 -4.75
CA HIS A 163 0.52 13.52 -5.88
C HIS A 163 0.87 12.63 -7.09
N SER A 164 1.30 11.40 -6.85
CA SER A 164 1.89 10.54 -7.89
C SER A 164 1.00 9.39 -8.36
N ALA A 165 0.05 8.94 -7.54
CA ALA A 165 -0.77 7.77 -7.86
C ALA A 165 -1.62 8.01 -9.12
N ILE A 166 -1.53 7.07 -10.06
CA ILE A 166 -2.31 7.08 -11.31
C ILE A 166 -3.33 5.96 -11.29
N ARG A 167 -4.55 6.23 -11.77
CA ARG A 167 -5.56 5.20 -11.94
C ARG A 167 -5.10 4.19 -12.99
N LEU A 168 -5.24 2.90 -12.68
CA LEU A 168 -5.09 1.82 -13.64
C LEU A 168 -6.45 1.57 -14.32
N ASN A 169 -6.40 1.40 -15.64
CA ASN A 169 -7.57 1.06 -16.47
C ASN A 169 -7.83 -0.43 -16.42
#